data_AF-A0A7C6Z2B6-F1
#
_entry.id   AF-A0A7C6Z2B6-F1
#
_cell.length_a   1.000
_cell.length_b   1.000
_cell.length_c   1.000
_cell.angle_alpha   90.00
_cell.angle_beta   90.00
_cell.angle_gamma   90.00
#
_symmetry.space_group_name_H-M   'P 1'
#
loop_
_entity.id
_entity.type
_entity.pdbx_description
1 polymer ?
#
loop_
_entity_poly.entity_id
_entity_poly.type
_entity_poly.pdbx_seq_one_letter_code
_entity_poly.pdbx_strand_id
1 'polypeptide(L)'
;MNTEAKKQVFICAGTGCLSSGANKIIDLMNVEIKRQGLSKNVELIATGCRGFCEQGPTLVVEPAQRFYRRIQPEDIPELVEKELGQGEKVERLFYVDPLSGEPALSYEDISFFAKQTRIALKNCGFIDPTKLEDYLAHGGYEGL
;
A
#
# COMPACT_ATOMS: atom_id res chain seq x y z
N MET A 1 21.49 0.34 19.51
CA MET A 1 20.59 1.29 18.84
C MET A 1 19.60 0.45 18.05
N ASN A 2 18.34 0.37 18.49
CA ASN A 2 17.31 -0.36 17.76
C ASN A 2 17.06 0.38 16.45
N THR A 3 17.56 -0.18 15.35
CA THR A 3 17.20 0.27 14.01
C THR A 3 15.78 -0.25 13.76
N GLU A 4 14.76 0.49 14.19
CA GLU A 4 13.40 0.21 13.74
C GLU A 4 13.41 0.26 12.20
N ALA A 5 13.03 -0.84 11.56
CA ALA A 5 12.96 -0.92 10.12
C ALA A 5 11.98 0.15 9.60
N LYS A 6 12.42 0.92 8.60
CA LYS A 6 11.60 1.98 8.00
C LYS A 6 10.32 1.36 7.43
N LYS A 7 9.15 1.81 7.90
CA LYS A 7 7.86 1.39 7.35
C LYS A 7 7.73 1.92 5.93
N GLN A 8 7.30 1.07 5.01
CA GLN A 8 7.03 1.47 3.63
C GLN A 8 5.53 1.39 3.38
N VAL A 9 4.99 2.47 2.81
CA VAL A 9 3.58 2.58 2.46
C VAL A 9 3.49 2.61 0.95
N PHE A 10 3.06 1.51 0.36
CA PHE A 10 2.87 1.38 -1.08
C PHE A 10 1.45 1.77 -1.43
N ILE A 11 1.26 2.94 -2.04
CA ILE A 11 -0.05 3.43 -2.46
C ILE A 11 -0.22 3.24 -3.97
N CYS A 12 -1.35 2.70 -4.40
CA CYS A 12 -1.63 2.48 -5.82
C CYS A 12 -1.88 3.82 -6.52
N ALA A 13 -0.98 4.22 -7.43
CA ALA A 13 -1.11 5.39 -8.28
C ALA A 13 -1.45 5.01 -9.74
N GLY A 14 -2.02 3.83 -9.97
CA GLY A 14 -2.59 3.46 -11.26
C GLY A 14 -3.82 4.31 -11.62
N THR A 15 -4.15 4.42 -12.90
CA THR A 15 -5.23 5.27 -13.43
C THR A 15 -6.56 5.10 -12.69
N GLY A 16 -6.97 3.86 -12.40
CA GLY A 16 -8.21 3.59 -11.66
C GLY A 16 -8.20 4.18 -10.23
N CYS A 17 -7.09 4.08 -9.51
CA CYS A 17 -6.98 4.66 -8.17
C CYS A 17 -6.85 6.20 -8.22
N LEU A 18 -6.13 6.73 -9.21
CA LEU A 18 -6.03 8.18 -9.44
C LEU A 18 -7.40 8.80 -9.71
N SER A 19 -8.20 8.18 -10.59
CA SER A 19 -9.59 8.60 -10.85
C SER A 19 -10.49 8.55 -9.62
N SER A 20 -10.20 7.64 -8.68
CA SER A 20 -10.90 7.52 -7.39
C SER A 20 -10.30 8.40 -6.28
N GLY A 21 -9.40 9.34 -6.60
CA GLY A 21 -8.89 10.33 -5.65
C GLY A 21 -7.56 10.01 -4.97
N ALA A 22 -6.78 9.02 -5.46
CA ALA A 22 -5.51 8.64 -4.85
C ALA A 22 -4.49 9.80 -4.75
N ASN A 23 -4.47 10.75 -5.69
CA ASN A 23 -3.58 11.93 -5.60
C ASN A 23 -3.81 12.73 -4.30
N LYS A 24 -5.08 12.99 -3.97
CA LYS A 24 -5.43 13.73 -2.75
C LYS A 24 -5.01 12.95 -1.49
N ILE A 25 -5.15 11.63 -1.51
CA ILE A 25 -4.73 10.73 -0.43
C ILE A 25 -3.20 10.78 -0.26
N ILE A 26 -2.44 10.73 -1.36
CA ILE A 26 -0.96 10.82 -1.35
C ILE A 26 -0.52 12.15 -0.73
N ASP A 27 -1.10 13.26 -1.18
CA ASP A 27 -0.76 14.60 -0.69
C ASP A 27 -1.05 14.75 0.81
N LEU A 28 -2.25 14.35 1.23
CA LEU A 28 -2.66 14.41 2.64
C LEU A 28 -1.78 13.51 3.52
N MET A 29 -1.47 12.31 3.05
CA MET A 29 -0.62 11.39 3.80
C MET A 29 0.80 11.93 3.97
N ASN A 30 1.37 12.54 2.93
CA ASN A 30 2.68 13.22 3.03
C ASN A 30 2.67 14.37 4.05
N VAL A 31 1.61 15.19 4.04
CA VAL A 31 1.44 16.28 5.02
C VAL A 31 1.32 15.72 6.43
N GLU A 32 0.51 14.68 6.61
CA GLU A 32 0.21 14.10 7.92
C GLU A 32 1.41 13.36 8.52
N ILE A 33 2.15 12.59 7.70
CA ILE A 33 3.42 11.94 8.11
C ILE A 33 4.42 12.99 8.59
N LYS A 34 4.52 14.14 7.91
CA LYS A 34 5.38 15.25 8.34
C LYS A 34 4.87 15.90 9.63
N ARG A 35 3.56 16.13 9.74
CA ARG A 35 2.91 16.73 10.92
C ARG A 35 3.16 15.91 12.19
N GLN A 36 3.13 14.59 12.08
CA GLN A 36 3.37 13.67 13.20
C GLN A 36 4.86 13.34 13.41
N GLY A 37 5.78 13.94 12.63
CA GLY A 37 7.22 13.72 12.79
C GLY A 37 7.71 12.33 12.35
N LEU A 38 6.90 11.59 11.58
CA LEU A 38 7.18 10.21 11.18
C LEU A 38 8.07 10.10 9.92
N SER A 39 8.46 11.22 9.31
CA SER A 39 9.18 11.25 8.03
C SER A 39 10.53 10.53 8.01
N LYS A 40 11.15 10.29 9.18
CA LYS A 40 12.39 9.50 9.28
C LYS A 40 12.14 7.99 9.22
N ASN A 41 10.97 7.56 9.69
CA ASN A 41 10.64 6.16 9.92
C ASN A 41 9.64 5.62 8.90
N VAL A 42 8.99 6.48 8.11
CA VAL A 42 7.96 6.12 7.15
C VAL A 42 8.34 6.65 5.76
N GLU A 43 8.23 5.79 4.76
CA GLU A 43 8.34 6.16 3.35
C GLU A 43 7.02 5.90 2.63
N LEU A 44 6.50 6.92 1.95
CA LEU A 44 5.35 6.76 1.06
C LEU A 44 5.84 6.56 -0.37
N ILE A 45 5.44 5.46 -1.00
CA ILE A 45 5.86 5.04 -2.34
C ILE A 45 4.62 4.94 -3.22
N ALA A 46 4.56 5.79 -4.24
CA ALA A 46 3.53 5.69 -5.27
C ALA A 46 3.89 4.56 -6.25
N THR A 47 3.06 3.53 -6.28
CA THR A 47 3.28 2.34 -7.11
C THR A 47 2.39 2.34 -8.36
N GLY A 48 2.69 1.43 -9.29
CA GLY A 48 1.81 1.13 -10.41
C GLY A 48 0.47 0.49 -10.00
N CYS A 49 -0.35 0.16 -11.00
CA CYS A 49 -1.66 -0.46 -10.77
C CYS A 49 -1.52 -1.88 -10.15
N ARG A 50 -2.31 -2.16 -9.10
CA ARG A 50 -2.38 -3.49 -8.47
C ARG A 50 -3.41 -4.42 -9.12
N GLY A 51 -4.33 -3.87 -9.92
CA GLY A 51 -5.39 -4.61 -10.64
C GLY A 51 -6.73 -4.74 -9.90
N PHE A 52 -6.82 -4.33 -8.63
CA PHE A 52 -8.06 -4.42 -7.84
C PHE A 52 -8.81 -3.09 -7.75
N CYS A 53 -9.15 -2.52 -8.91
CA CYS A 53 -9.70 -1.16 -9.02
C CYS A 53 -11.03 -0.96 -8.29
N GLU A 54 -11.86 -2.00 -8.16
CA GLU A 54 -13.13 -1.95 -7.41
C GLU A 54 -12.95 -1.62 -5.91
N GLN A 55 -11.75 -1.85 -5.39
CA GLN A 55 -11.37 -1.57 -4.02
C GLN A 55 -10.46 -0.34 -3.90
N GLY A 56 -10.22 0.37 -5.01
CA GLY A 56 -9.41 1.59 -5.06
C GLY A 56 -10.08 2.79 -4.37
N PRO A 57 -9.28 3.73 -3.82
CA PRO A 57 -7.83 3.70 -3.66
C PRO A 57 -7.34 2.65 -2.63
N THR A 58 -6.20 2.02 -2.90
CA THR A 58 -5.62 0.97 -2.05
C THR A 58 -4.19 1.31 -1.63
N LEU A 59 -3.77 0.83 -0.46
CA LEU A 59 -2.36 0.84 -0.05
C LEU A 59 -1.98 -0.43 0.70
N VAL A 60 -0.68 -0.70 0.78
CA VAL A 60 -0.08 -1.76 1.60
C VAL A 60 0.96 -1.14 2.52
N VAL A 61 0.99 -1.58 3.78
CA VAL A 61 2.02 -1.19 4.76
C VAL A 61 2.96 -2.37 5.03
N GLU A 62 4.23 -2.18 4.73
CA GLU A 62 5.33 -3.10 5.07
C GLU A 62 6.08 -2.59 6.31
N PRO A 63 6.60 -3.48 7.18
CA PRO A 63 6.65 -4.94 7.06
C PRO A 63 5.40 -5.68 7.59
N ALA A 64 4.35 -4.96 7.98
CA ALA A 64 3.15 -5.56 8.56
C ALA A 64 2.28 -6.32 7.52
N GLN A 65 2.61 -6.20 6.23
CA GLN A 65 1.88 -6.73 5.08
C GLN A 65 0.39 -6.37 5.05
N ARG A 66 -0.03 -5.26 5.69
CA ARG A 66 -1.45 -4.91 5.84
C ARG A 66 -2.01 -4.24 4.60
N PHE A 67 -3.10 -4.78 4.05
CA PHE A 67 -3.78 -4.22 2.88
C PHE A 67 -5.00 -3.40 3.28
N TYR A 68 -5.02 -2.15 2.81
CA TYR A 68 -6.08 -1.19 3.07
C TYR A 68 -6.79 -0.80 1.77
N ARG A 69 -8.12 -0.67 1.82
CA ARG A 69 -8.96 -0.41 0.64
C ARG A 69 -9.98 0.69 0.83
N ARG A 70 -10.47 1.23 -0.30
CA ARG A 70 -11.48 2.30 -0.39
C ARG A 70 -11.19 3.49 0.52
N ILE A 71 -9.91 3.82 0.64
CA ILE A 71 -9.42 4.84 1.55
C ILE A 71 -9.98 6.19 1.11
N GLN A 72 -10.45 6.96 2.07
CA GLN A 72 -10.94 8.32 1.88
C GLN A 72 -9.97 9.34 2.50
N PRO A 73 -10.00 10.61 2.04
CA PRO A 73 -9.21 11.70 2.63
C PRO A 73 -9.38 11.83 4.16
N GLU A 74 -10.56 11.52 4.69
CA GLU A 74 -10.91 11.62 6.11
C GLU A 74 -10.27 10.50 6.94
N ASP A 75 -9.85 9.40 6.31
CA ASP A 75 -9.22 8.27 6.97
C ASP A 75 -7.73 8.51 7.27
N ILE A 76 -7.11 9.49 6.62
CA ILE A 76 -5.66 9.73 6.67
C ILE A 76 -5.14 10.02 8.07
N PRO A 77 -5.77 10.90 8.89
CA PRO A 77 -5.29 11.15 10.24
C PRO A 77 -5.26 9.88 11.10
N GLU A 78 -6.33 9.08 11.06
CA GLU A 78 -6.41 7.82 11.79
C GLU A 78 -5.38 6.81 11.29
N LEU A 79 -5.25 6.66 9.97
CA LEU A 79 -4.33 5.69 9.37
C LEU A 79 -2.87 6.04 9.68
N VAL A 80 -2.49 7.32 9.62
CA VAL A 80 -1.11 7.72 9.97
C VAL A 80 -0.86 7.56 11.46
N GLU A 81 -1.80 7.95 12.33
CA GLU A 81 -1.61 7.83 13.78
C GLU A 81 -1.54 6.36 14.24
N LYS A 82 -2.55 5.56 13.90
CA LYS A 82 -2.66 4.18 14.38
C LYS A 82 -1.68 3.25 13.67
N GLU A 83 -1.74 3.17 12.35
CA GLU A 83 -0.94 2.19 11.60
C GLU A 83 0.54 2.62 11.54
N LEU A 84 0.82 3.87 11.16
CA LEU A 84 2.19 4.32 10.95
C LEU A 84 2.86 4.74 12.26
N GLY A 85 2.14 5.42 13.16
CA GLY A 85 2.65 5.85 14.47
C GLY A 85 2.70 4.74 15.51
N GLN A 86 1.59 4.04 15.74
CA GLN A 86 1.46 3.07 16.84
C GLN A 86 1.64 1.60 16.40
N GLY A 87 1.54 1.30 15.10
CA GLY A 87 1.55 -0.07 14.60
C GLY A 87 0.22 -0.81 14.79
N GLU A 88 -0.86 -0.09 15.09
CA GLU A 88 -2.21 -0.63 15.29
C GLU A 88 -2.99 -0.69 13.98
N LYS A 89 -3.81 -1.73 13.84
CA LYS A 89 -4.64 -1.96 12.64
C LYS A 89 -5.88 -1.07 12.60
N VAL A 90 -6.24 -0.57 11.41
CA VAL A 90 -7.50 0.13 11.17
C VAL A 90 -8.50 -0.83 10.51
N GLU A 91 -9.09 -1.72 11.31
CA GLU A 91 -9.85 -2.90 10.82
C GLU A 91 -10.97 -2.58 9.84
N ARG A 92 -11.66 -1.44 10.01
CA ARG A 92 -12.76 -1.02 9.14
C ARG A 92 -12.35 -0.83 7.67
N LEU A 93 -11.06 -0.59 7.43
CA LEU A 93 -10.48 -0.36 6.10
C LEU A 93 -9.92 -1.63 5.45
N PHE A 94 -9.98 -2.78 6.13
CA PHE A 94 -9.58 -4.04 5.54
C PHE A 94 -10.59 -4.53 4.49
N TYR A 95 -10.11 -5.38 3.60
CA TYR A 95 -10.96 -6.12 2.69
C TYR A 95 -11.68 -7.21 3.47
N VAL A 96 -12.98 -7.34 3.26
CA VAL A 96 -13.77 -8.46 3.79
C VAL A 96 -14.17 -9.30 2.60
N ASP A 97 -13.83 -10.59 2.65
CA ASP A 97 -14.18 -11.50 1.58
C ASP A 97 -15.70 -11.68 1.50
N PRO A 98 -16.33 -11.45 0.35
CA PRO A 98 -17.78 -11.55 0.21
C PRO A 98 -18.32 -12.98 0.32
N LEU A 99 -17.47 -14.00 0.18
CA LEU A 99 -17.83 -15.42 0.28
C LEU A 99 -17.67 -15.95 1.69
N SER A 100 -16.56 -15.64 2.38
CA SER A 100 -16.32 -16.14 3.75
C SER A 100 -16.81 -15.19 4.84
N GLY A 101 -16.95 -13.89 4.56
CA GLY A 101 -17.25 -12.86 5.55
C GLY A 101 -16.07 -12.49 6.45
N GLU A 102 -14.90 -13.08 6.22
CA GLU A 102 -13.70 -12.86 7.04
C GLU A 102 -12.84 -11.71 6.47
N PRO A 103 -12.21 -10.89 7.35
CA PRO A 103 -11.29 -9.87 6.91
C PRO A 103 -9.97 -10.49 6.43
N ALA A 104 -9.51 -10.08 5.26
CA ALA A 104 -8.16 -10.37 4.78
C ALA A 104 -7.21 -9.31 5.32
N LEU A 105 -6.23 -9.74 6.12
CA LEU A 105 -5.21 -8.86 6.69
C LEU A 105 -4.15 -8.53 5.64
N SER A 106 -3.65 -9.55 4.95
CA SER A 106 -2.58 -9.39 3.99
C SER A 106 -3.06 -9.37 2.55
N TYR A 107 -2.19 -8.84 1.69
CA TYR A 107 -2.40 -8.91 0.25
C TYR A 107 -2.60 -10.35 -0.27
N GLU A 108 -1.89 -11.32 0.33
CA GLU A 108 -1.90 -12.72 -0.09
C GLU A 108 -3.19 -13.44 0.35
N ASP A 109 -3.82 -12.99 1.44
CA ASP A 109 -5.07 -13.55 1.96
C ASP A 109 -6.30 -13.12 1.17
N ILE A 110 -6.19 -12.07 0.36
CA ILE A 110 -7.30 -11.56 -0.43
C ILE A 110 -7.60 -12.56 -1.54
N SER A 111 -8.80 -13.13 -1.54
CA SER A 111 -9.23 -14.14 -2.52
C SER A 111 -9.10 -13.72 -3.98
N PHE A 112 -9.20 -12.42 -4.27
CA PHE A 112 -8.91 -11.87 -5.60
C PHE A 112 -7.46 -12.18 -6.04
N PHE A 113 -6.47 -11.97 -5.17
CA PHE A 113 -5.05 -12.17 -5.48
C PHE A 113 -4.58 -13.61 -5.23
N ALA A 114 -5.05 -14.26 -4.16
CA ALA A 114 -4.66 -15.62 -3.76
C ALA A 114 -4.84 -16.67 -4.88
N LYS A 115 -5.79 -16.44 -5.79
CA LYS A 115 -6.13 -17.34 -6.90
C LYS A 115 -5.36 -17.03 -8.20
N GLN A 116 -4.44 -16.06 -8.18
CA GLN A 116 -3.71 -15.61 -9.37
C GLN A 116 -2.24 -16.03 -9.33
N THR A 117 -1.71 -16.49 -10.46
CA THR A 117 -0.27 -16.65 -10.66
C THR A 117 0.27 -15.45 -11.44
N ARG A 118 0.86 -14.48 -10.73
CA ARG A 118 1.31 -13.20 -11.31
C ARG A 118 2.76 -13.26 -11.79
N ILE A 119 3.05 -14.03 -12.84
CA ILE A 119 4.43 -14.15 -13.36
C ILE A 119 4.92 -12.81 -13.95
N ALA A 120 4.20 -12.27 -14.95
CA ALA A 120 4.56 -10.99 -15.58
C ALA A 120 4.26 -9.78 -14.67
N LEU A 121 3.25 -9.90 -13.80
CA LEU A 121 2.77 -8.82 -12.94
C LEU A 121 3.32 -8.88 -11.50
N LYS A 122 4.39 -9.66 -11.27
CA LYS A 122 4.97 -9.90 -9.94
C LYS A 122 5.37 -8.61 -9.21
N ASN A 123 5.90 -7.64 -9.95
CA ASN A 123 6.38 -6.38 -9.38
C ASN A 123 5.29 -5.29 -9.30
N CYS A 124 4.16 -5.47 -10.02
CA CYS A 124 3.12 -4.44 -10.08
C CYS A 124 2.46 -4.23 -8.71
N GLY A 125 2.62 -3.04 -8.14
CA GLY A 125 2.08 -2.67 -6.83
C GLY A 125 3.05 -2.81 -5.67
N PHE A 126 4.31 -3.18 -5.95
CA PHE A 126 5.37 -3.38 -4.96
C PHE A 126 6.66 -2.61 -5.28
N ILE A 127 6.73 -1.97 -6.45
CA ILE A 127 7.84 -1.11 -6.85
C ILE A 127 7.35 0.29 -7.23
N ASP A 128 8.21 1.27 -7.03
CA ASP A 128 8.16 2.59 -7.64
C ASP A 128 8.49 2.46 -9.14
N PRO A 129 7.52 2.67 -10.04
CA PRO A 129 7.74 2.49 -11.48
C PRO A 129 8.68 3.55 -12.08
N THR A 130 9.06 4.58 -11.32
CA THR A 130 9.92 5.68 -11.77
C THR A 130 11.37 5.55 -11.32
N LYS A 131 11.68 4.55 -10.48
CA LYS A 131 13.03 4.29 -9.96
C LYS A 131 13.60 3.01 -10.55
N LEU A 132 14.68 3.14 -11.31
CA LEU A 132 15.37 2.01 -11.93
C LEU A 132 15.92 1.05 -10.87
N GLU A 133 16.41 1.58 -9.75
CA GLU A 133 17.01 0.83 -8.66
C GLU A 133 16.01 -0.13 -8.03
N ASP A 134 14.74 0.27 -7.93
CA ASP A 134 13.68 -0.56 -7.38
C ASP A 134 13.35 -1.73 -8.31
N TYR A 135 13.38 -1.49 -9.62
CA TYR A 135 13.24 -2.55 -10.62
C TYR A 135 14.40 -3.54 -10.57
N LEU A 136 15.64 -3.06 -10.47
CA LEU A 136 16.84 -3.90 -10.35
C LEU A 136 16.82 -4.75 -9.08
N ALA A 137 16.43 -4.16 -7.94
CA ALA A 137 16.31 -4.86 -6.65
C ALA A 137 15.33 -6.04 -6.69
N HIS A 138 14.39 -6.04 -7.64
CA HIS A 138 13.38 -7.09 -7.85
C HIS A 138 13.70 -8.00 -9.05
N GLY A 139 14.98 -8.14 -9.41
CA GLY A 139 15.46 -9.01 -10.49
C GLY A 139 15.18 -8.47 -11.90
N GLY A 140 15.05 -7.14 -12.01
CA GLY A 140 14.95 -6.46 -13.31
C GLY A 140 16.20 -6.69 -14.15
N TYR A 141 16.02 -6.91 -15.45
CA TYR A 141 17.08 -7.17 -16.44
C TYR A 141 17.94 -8.44 -16.24
N GLU A 142 17.70 -9.28 -15.23
CA GLU A 142 18.47 -10.54 -15.05
C GLU A 142 18.33 -11.53 -16.22
N GLY A 143 17.26 -11.41 -17.01
CA GLY A 143 17.02 -12.25 -18.19
C GLY A 143 17.47 -11.65 -19.52
N LEU A 144 18.15 -10.51 -19.52
CA LEU A 144 18.69 -9.83 -20.71
C LEU A 144 20.16 -10.19 -20.92
#